data_AF-A0A3R7YHM2-F1
#
_entry.id   AF-A0A3R7YHM2-F1
#
_cell.length_a   1.000
_cell.length_b   1.000
_cell.length_c   1.000
_cell.angle_alpha   90.00
_cell.angle_beta   90.00
_cell.angle_gamma   90.00
#
_symmetry.space_group_name_H-M   'P 1'
#
loop_
_entity.id
_entity.type
_entity.pdbx_description
1 polymer ?
#
loop_
_entity_poly.entity_id
_entity_poly.type
_entity_poly.pdbx_seq_one_letter_code
_entity_poly.pdbx_strand_id
1 'polypeptide(L)'
;MRDRPERADPENPRASKEASYLGGAMMTPERKRDAESSPNVSPPTDRHDSRPPLKKLALAEEDELGQSAEKLRSIRAEAAHAMEVRHMEETIHHESALNQLREDLRSAKRAHVEDVQLLAGESRKDIATSESVYEARDEQRAQELASSRAEVLMKSAELERTNTALHEIQAAGLVRSECGSCPVLQEEIQVLQRRIRALETTVSNEVNRTEGLEASLAEAGNSLRVSEQCTREAVEQLDHERVQFQLALQEQQKSRLDLERTTEDRVRVMITERESKGAEEVLLERTRVEAERGQLTLERAANEEVLARIFEGLANQDANMRLLEDAEEQLRSDRENHEAMLAQAYAQLGRQ
;
A
#
# COMPACT_ATOMS: atom_id res chain seq x y z
N MET A 1 -16.93 -37.37 15.96
CA MET A 1 -17.99 -36.35 16.17
C MET A 1 -17.30 -35.01 16.32
N ARG A 2 -17.53 -34.11 15.36
CA ARG A 2 -17.13 -32.69 15.27
C ARG A 2 -15.66 -32.40 14.98
N ASP A 3 -15.27 -31.45 14.14
CA ASP A 3 -15.87 -30.82 12.94
C ASP A 3 -14.66 -30.19 12.23
N ARG A 4 -14.53 -30.39 10.91
CA ARG A 4 -13.45 -29.87 10.07
C ARG A 4 -14.05 -28.80 9.16
N PRO A 5 -13.56 -27.54 9.13
CA PRO A 5 -14.08 -26.57 8.18
C PRO A 5 -13.49 -26.83 6.79
N GLU A 6 -14.39 -26.82 5.81
CA GLU A 6 -14.15 -27.03 4.39
C GLU A 6 -13.33 -25.91 3.76
N ARG A 7 -12.58 -26.30 2.72
CA ARG A 7 -11.90 -25.44 1.77
C ARG A 7 -12.94 -24.75 0.88
N ALA A 8 -12.80 -23.45 0.67
CA ALA A 8 -13.44 -22.75 -0.44
C ALA A 8 -12.41 -22.57 -1.55
N ASP A 9 -12.68 -23.14 -2.72
CA ASP A 9 -12.06 -22.75 -3.98
C ASP A 9 -13.09 -22.04 -4.88
N PRO A 10 -12.64 -21.15 -5.78
CA PRO A 10 -13.46 -20.13 -6.44
C PRO A 10 -13.90 -20.54 -7.86
N GLU A 11 -14.99 -19.94 -8.39
CA GLU A 11 -15.16 -19.57 -9.83
C GLU A 11 -16.58 -19.00 -10.13
N ASN A 12 -16.66 -17.68 -10.33
CA ASN A 12 -17.11 -16.87 -11.50
C ASN A 12 -18.18 -17.41 -12.52
N PRO A 13 -18.59 -16.61 -13.55
CA PRO A 13 -19.60 -15.51 -13.67
C PRO A 13 -20.83 -15.89 -14.54
N ARG A 14 -21.88 -15.03 -14.61
CA ARG A 14 -22.65 -14.78 -15.85
C ARG A 14 -23.63 -13.59 -15.79
N ALA A 15 -23.29 -12.57 -16.59
CA ALA A 15 -24.07 -11.81 -17.58
C ALA A 15 -25.60 -11.54 -17.45
N SER A 16 -25.90 -10.24 -17.61
CA SER A 16 -26.95 -9.60 -18.43
C SER A 16 -28.43 -9.70 -18.07
N LYS A 17 -29.07 -8.53 -17.95
CA LYS A 17 -30.29 -8.17 -18.70
C LYS A 17 -30.57 -6.66 -18.70
N GLU A 18 -30.75 -6.14 -19.91
CA GLU A 18 -31.26 -4.81 -20.25
C GLU A 18 -32.71 -4.62 -19.79
N ALA A 19 -33.09 -3.38 -19.50
CA ALA A 19 -34.46 -2.91 -19.61
C ALA A 19 -34.48 -1.41 -19.93
N SER A 20 -34.79 -1.07 -21.17
CA SER A 20 -35.31 0.23 -21.57
C SER A 20 -36.84 0.23 -21.36
N TYR A 21 -37.44 1.35 -20.96
CA TYR A 21 -38.76 1.80 -21.43
C TYR A 21 -38.97 3.29 -21.10
N LEU A 22 -39.43 3.99 -22.12
CA LEU A 22 -39.76 5.42 -22.20
C LEU A 22 -41.09 5.77 -21.52
N GLY A 23 -41.24 7.03 -21.10
CA GLY A 23 -42.46 7.79 -21.44
C GLY A 23 -43.20 8.53 -20.32
N GLY A 24 -43.06 9.86 -20.32
CA GLY A 24 -44.21 10.77 -20.49
C GLY A 24 -44.77 11.52 -19.28
N ALA A 25 -44.76 12.85 -19.35
CA ALA A 25 -45.95 13.69 -19.11
C ALA A 25 -45.72 15.12 -19.62
N MET A 26 -46.49 15.50 -20.65
CA MET A 26 -46.74 16.88 -21.08
C MET A 26 -47.59 17.65 -20.03
N MET A 27 -47.66 18.97 -20.13
CA MET A 27 -48.92 19.67 -20.51
C MET A 27 -48.68 21.16 -20.82
N THR A 28 -49.43 21.63 -21.81
CA THR A 28 -49.59 22.99 -22.37
C THR A 28 -50.46 23.89 -21.47
N PRO A 29 -50.58 25.20 -21.74
CA PRO A 29 -51.74 25.74 -22.49
C PRO A 29 -51.35 27.03 -23.29
N GLU A 30 -52.12 27.73 -24.13
CA GLU A 30 -53.50 27.70 -24.61
C GLU A 30 -53.55 28.63 -25.85
N ARG A 31 -54.44 28.32 -26.81
CA ARG A 31 -54.81 29.21 -27.93
C ARG A 31 -55.98 30.10 -27.51
N LYS A 32 -55.98 31.37 -27.94
CA LYS A 32 -57.21 32.18 -28.14
C LYS A 32 -57.25 32.74 -29.56
N ARG A 33 -58.41 32.55 -30.20
CA ARG A 33 -58.91 33.18 -31.44
C ARG A 33 -59.43 34.60 -31.06
N ASP A 34 -59.73 35.58 -31.91
CA ASP A 34 -60.47 35.69 -33.18
C ASP A 34 -60.04 37.06 -33.83
N ALA A 35 -59.80 37.13 -35.14
CA ALA A 35 -60.68 37.66 -36.20
C ALA A 35 -60.47 39.15 -36.57
N GLU A 36 -60.57 39.36 -37.89
CA GLU A 36 -60.89 40.58 -38.65
C GLU A 36 -59.79 41.56 -39.14
N SER A 37 -59.90 41.76 -40.45
CA SER A 37 -59.57 42.96 -41.22
C SER A 37 -58.14 43.14 -41.71
N SER A 38 -57.90 42.67 -42.94
CA SER A 38 -56.96 43.33 -43.85
C SER A 38 -57.42 44.76 -44.14
N PRO A 39 -56.53 45.75 -44.02
CA PRO A 39 -56.48 46.82 -44.99
C PRO A 39 -55.18 46.67 -45.78
N ASN A 40 -55.35 46.62 -47.09
CA ASN A 40 -54.29 46.70 -48.07
C ASN A 40 -53.63 48.08 -47.94
N VAL A 41 -52.46 48.15 -47.32
CA VAL A 41 -51.64 49.36 -47.26
C VAL A 41 -50.24 48.99 -47.71
N SER A 42 -49.90 49.38 -48.93
CA SER A 42 -48.55 49.29 -49.47
C SER A 42 -47.56 49.98 -48.52
N PRO A 43 -46.41 49.37 -48.20
CA PRO A 43 -45.42 50.05 -47.38
C PRO A 43 -44.84 51.23 -48.17
N PRO A 44 -44.68 52.42 -47.56
CA PRO A 44 -43.84 53.46 -48.12
C PRO A 44 -42.43 52.90 -48.25
N THR A 45 -41.85 52.96 -49.45
CA THR A 45 -40.41 52.82 -49.66
C THR A 45 -39.72 54.04 -49.05
N ASP A 46 -39.62 54.07 -47.74
CA ASP A 46 -38.78 55.01 -47.02
C ASP A 46 -37.70 54.23 -46.29
N ARG A 47 -36.64 53.91 -47.05
CA ARG A 47 -35.40 53.37 -46.52
C ARG A 47 -34.67 54.51 -45.82
N HIS A 48 -35.01 54.76 -44.56
CA HIS A 48 -34.00 55.25 -43.65
C HIS A 48 -33.05 54.09 -43.32
N ASP A 49 -31.92 54.11 -44.00
CA ASP A 49 -30.73 53.32 -43.67
C ASP A 49 -30.36 53.61 -42.21
N SER A 50 -30.75 52.71 -41.32
CA SER A 50 -30.16 52.58 -39.98
C SER A 50 -29.75 51.13 -39.75
N ARG A 51 -29.37 50.43 -40.83
CA ARG A 51 -28.49 49.27 -40.66
C ARG A 51 -27.11 49.81 -40.31
N PRO A 52 -26.50 49.38 -39.19
CA PRO A 52 -25.08 49.61 -39.00
C PRO A 52 -24.37 49.07 -40.25
N PRO A 53 -23.35 49.76 -40.78
CA PRO A 53 -22.58 49.23 -41.91
C PRO A 53 -22.17 47.80 -41.56
N LEU A 54 -22.30 46.85 -42.50
CA LEU A 54 -22.03 45.41 -42.28
C LEU A 54 -20.70 45.15 -41.55
N LYS A 55 -19.72 46.06 -41.71
CA LYS A 55 -18.47 46.11 -40.95
C LYS A 55 -18.64 46.25 -39.43
N LYS A 56 -19.56 47.06 -38.92
CA LYS A 56 -19.80 47.25 -37.48
C LYS A 56 -20.49 46.06 -36.79
N LEU A 57 -21.33 45.32 -37.52
CA LEU A 57 -21.94 44.07 -37.00
C LEU A 57 -20.92 42.94 -36.99
N ALA A 58 -20.13 42.79 -38.06
CA ALA A 58 -19.05 41.81 -38.12
C ALA A 58 -17.96 42.06 -37.06
N LEU A 59 -17.57 43.32 -36.83
CA LEU A 59 -16.59 43.68 -35.80
C LEU A 59 -17.12 43.44 -34.37
N ALA A 60 -18.40 43.66 -34.11
CA ALA A 60 -18.99 43.39 -32.79
C ALA A 60 -19.14 41.88 -32.53
N GLU A 61 -19.52 41.09 -33.55
CA GLU A 61 -19.55 39.63 -33.46
C GLU A 61 -18.14 39.02 -33.30
N GLU A 62 -17.13 39.57 -33.98
CA GLU A 62 -15.72 39.16 -33.81
C GLU A 62 -15.18 39.49 -32.41
N ASP A 63 -15.55 40.64 -31.83
CA ASP A 63 -15.16 41.03 -30.47
C ASP A 63 -15.86 40.17 -29.40
N GLU A 64 -17.14 39.85 -29.57
CA GLU A 64 -17.88 38.94 -28.68
C GLU A 64 -17.39 37.49 -28.77
N LEU A 65 -17.04 37.01 -29.98
CA LEU A 65 -16.42 35.70 -30.18
C LEU A 65 -15.01 35.65 -29.58
N GLY A 66 -14.23 36.74 -29.70
CA GLY A 66 -12.92 36.89 -29.07
C GLY A 66 -13.00 36.83 -27.55
N GLN A 67 -13.92 37.59 -26.95
CA GLN A 67 -14.18 37.57 -25.50
C GLN A 67 -14.71 36.22 -25.01
N SER A 68 -15.55 35.55 -25.79
CA SER A 68 -16.03 34.19 -25.49
C SER A 68 -14.89 33.17 -25.53
N ALA A 69 -14.02 33.24 -26.54
CA ALA A 69 -12.85 32.38 -26.66
C ALA A 69 -11.82 32.60 -25.53
N GLU A 70 -11.66 33.83 -25.06
CA GLU A 70 -10.80 34.16 -23.91
C GLU A 70 -11.40 33.65 -22.59
N LYS A 71 -12.71 33.81 -22.37
CA LYS A 71 -13.41 33.21 -21.22
C LYS A 71 -13.30 31.68 -21.20
N LEU A 72 -13.48 31.02 -22.35
CA LEU A 72 -13.32 29.57 -22.46
C LEU A 72 -11.88 29.12 -22.19
N ARG A 73 -10.87 29.88 -22.62
CA ARG A 73 -9.47 29.63 -22.28
C ARG A 73 -9.22 29.76 -20.77
N SER A 74 -9.77 30.79 -20.13
CA SER A 74 -9.67 30.97 -18.68
C SER A 74 -10.34 29.84 -17.91
N ILE A 75 -11.55 29.43 -18.29
CA ILE A 75 -12.27 28.30 -17.66
C ILE A 75 -11.48 27.00 -17.80
N ARG A 76 -10.87 26.75 -18.97
CA ARG A 76 -10.02 25.56 -19.17
C ARG A 76 -8.76 25.60 -18.31
N ALA A 77 -8.12 26.76 -18.18
CA ALA A 77 -6.95 26.92 -17.32
C ALA A 77 -7.30 26.71 -15.84
N GLU A 78 -8.42 27.26 -15.39
CA GLU A 78 -8.91 27.10 -14.01
C GLU A 78 -9.33 25.65 -13.72
N ALA A 79 -9.98 24.98 -14.68
CA ALA A 79 -10.30 23.54 -14.56
C ALA A 79 -9.03 22.66 -14.53
N ALA A 80 -8.01 22.98 -15.33
CA ALA A 80 -6.72 22.28 -15.30
C ALA A 80 -6.02 22.45 -13.95
N HIS A 81 -5.95 23.68 -13.44
CA HIS A 81 -5.39 23.96 -12.11
C HIS A 81 -6.17 23.27 -10.99
N ALA A 82 -7.51 23.26 -11.04
CA ALA A 82 -8.33 22.56 -10.06
C ALA A 82 -8.12 21.04 -10.09
N MET A 83 -7.86 20.44 -11.26
CA MET A 83 -7.49 19.02 -11.35
C MET A 83 -6.10 18.75 -10.75
N GLU A 84 -5.14 19.64 -11.00
CA GLU A 84 -3.78 19.53 -10.45
C GLU A 84 -3.78 19.63 -8.92
N VAL A 85 -4.50 20.60 -8.35
CA VAL A 85 -4.66 20.76 -6.89
C VAL A 85 -5.27 19.50 -6.28
N ARG A 86 -6.37 18.97 -6.85
CA ARG A 86 -6.98 17.73 -6.34
C ARG A 86 -6.02 16.54 -6.37
N HIS A 87 -5.26 16.37 -7.46
CA HIS A 87 -4.26 15.31 -7.55
C HIS A 87 -3.17 15.47 -6.47
N MET A 88 -2.72 16.70 -6.22
CA MET A 88 -1.73 17.00 -5.19
C MET A 88 -2.27 16.70 -3.78
N GLU A 89 -3.51 17.10 -3.50
CA GLU A 89 -4.21 16.80 -2.25
C GLU A 89 -4.34 15.29 -2.02
N GLU A 90 -4.78 14.54 -3.04
CA GLU A 90 -4.85 13.07 -3.00
C GLU A 90 -3.49 12.44 -2.72
N THR A 91 -2.42 12.95 -3.34
CA THR A 91 -1.05 12.47 -3.12
C THR A 91 -0.60 12.70 -1.66
N ILE A 92 -0.86 13.90 -1.13
CA ILE A 92 -0.54 14.26 0.27
C ILE A 92 -1.33 13.37 1.25
N HIS A 93 -2.63 13.14 1.00
CA HIS A 93 -3.44 12.25 1.82
C HIS A 93 -2.94 10.81 1.78
N HIS A 94 -2.55 10.31 0.60
CA HIS A 94 -1.99 8.97 0.45
C HIS A 94 -0.66 8.83 1.21
N GLU A 95 0.24 9.81 1.08
CA GLU A 95 1.52 9.81 1.79
C GLU A 95 1.33 9.90 3.31
N SER A 96 0.39 10.73 3.77
CA SER A 96 0.02 10.83 5.19
C SER A 96 -0.48 9.50 5.75
N ALA A 97 -1.35 8.79 5.03
CA ALA A 97 -1.85 7.48 5.42
C ALA A 97 -0.73 6.43 5.50
N LEU A 98 0.19 6.41 4.53
CA LEU A 98 1.35 5.51 4.57
C LEU A 98 2.29 5.82 5.73
N ASN A 99 2.48 7.10 6.05
CA ASN A 99 3.31 7.51 7.19
C ASN A 99 2.68 7.12 8.53
N GLN A 100 1.36 7.22 8.66
CA GLN A 100 0.64 6.75 9.84
C GLN A 100 0.83 5.23 10.01
N LEU A 101 0.62 4.43 8.95
CA LEU A 101 0.83 2.99 9.01
C LEU A 101 2.27 2.60 9.40
N ARG A 102 3.27 3.36 8.93
CA ARG A 102 4.67 3.15 9.32
C ARG A 102 4.90 3.43 10.80
N GLU A 103 4.29 4.47 11.36
CA GLU A 103 4.40 4.79 12.79
C GLU A 103 3.65 3.78 13.66
N ASP A 104 2.46 3.34 13.23
CA ASP A 104 1.71 2.28 13.92
C ASP A 104 2.52 0.98 13.97
N LEU A 105 3.17 0.60 12.85
CA LEU A 105 4.04 -0.57 12.79
C LEU A 105 5.27 -0.42 13.71
N ARG A 106 5.91 0.75 13.75
CA ARG A 106 7.03 1.02 14.67
C ARG A 106 6.58 0.90 16.12
N SER A 107 5.41 1.44 16.44
CA SER A 107 4.84 1.41 17.79
C SER A 107 4.46 0.00 18.21
N ALA A 108 3.79 -0.77 17.35
CA ALA A 108 3.50 -2.18 17.59
C ALA A 108 4.78 -3.01 17.79
N LYS A 109 5.83 -2.75 16.98
CA LYS A 109 7.13 -3.40 17.16
C LYS A 109 7.77 -3.05 18.50
N ARG A 110 7.72 -1.79 18.94
CA ARG A 110 8.23 -1.37 20.26
C ARG A 110 7.49 -2.08 21.38
N ALA A 111 6.16 -2.06 21.36
CA ALA A 111 5.32 -2.74 22.35
C ALA A 111 5.64 -4.24 22.44
N HIS A 112 5.73 -4.94 21.30
CA HIS A 112 6.08 -6.35 21.30
C HIS A 112 7.48 -6.62 21.87
N VAL A 113 8.46 -5.75 21.60
CA VAL A 113 9.82 -5.90 22.17
C VAL A 113 9.78 -5.72 23.69
N GLU A 114 9.01 -4.75 24.18
CA GLU A 114 8.81 -4.51 25.61
C GLU A 114 8.14 -5.72 26.30
N ASP A 115 7.10 -6.30 25.69
CA ASP A 115 6.42 -7.50 26.20
C ASP A 115 7.39 -8.70 26.31
N VAL A 116 8.20 -8.95 25.27
CA VAL A 116 9.20 -10.03 25.28
C VAL A 116 10.25 -9.79 26.35
N GLN A 117 10.70 -8.54 26.53
CA GLN A 117 11.68 -8.20 27.57
C GLN A 117 11.11 -8.37 28.98
N LEU A 118 9.84 -8.02 29.18
CA LEU A 118 9.13 -8.23 30.44
C LEU A 118 9.04 -9.72 30.78
N LEU A 119 8.54 -10.53 29.85
CA LEU A 119 8.41 -11.99 30.02
C LEU A 119 9.79 -12.64 30.28
N ALA A 120 10.82 -12.23 29.53
CA ALA A 120 12.18 -12.71 29.77
C ALA A 120 12.72 -12.27 31.14
N GLY A 121 12.34 -11.08 31.61
CA GLY A 121 12.68 -10.59 32.95
C GLY A 121 12.01 -11.37 34.07
N GLU A 122 10.71 -11.67 33.94
CA GLU A 122 9.95 -12.51 34.87
C GLU A 122 10.51 -13.93 34.92
N SER A 123 10.71 -14.55 33.76
CA SER A 123 11.31 -15.89 33.65
C SER A 123 12.69 -15.97 34.32
N ARG A 124 13.55 -14.96 34.15
CA ARG A 124 14.86 -14.91 34.84
C ARG A 124 14.73 -14.85 36.36
N LYS A 125 13.73 -14.14 36.89
CA LYS A 125 13.48 -14.08 38.33
C LYS A 125 12.97 -15.41 38.87
N ASP A 126 12.08 -16.05 38.13
CA ASP A 126 11.56 -17.37 38.48
C ASP A 126 12.68 -18.43 38.48
N ILE A 127 13.54 -18.39 37.46
CA ILE A 127 14.73 -19.25 37.39
C ILE A 127 15.63 -19.00 38.61
N ALA A 128 16.05 -17.76 38.87
CA ALA A 128 16.92 -17.46 40.01
C ALA A 128 16.32 -17.86 41.36
N THR A 129 15.00 -17.68 41.53
CA THR A 129 14.28 -18.11 42.74
C THR A 129 14.29 -19.63 42.86
N SER A 130 14.01 -20.34 41.75
CA SER A 130 14.03 -21.80 41.72
C SER A 130 15.42 -22.37 41.98
N GLU A 131 16.47 -21.81 41.36
CA GLU A 131 17.87 -22.21 41.55
C GLU A 131 18.28 -22.07 43.01
N SER A 132 17.99 -20.94 43.65
CA SER A 132 18.29 -20.74 45.07
C SER A 132 17.60 -21.77 45.98
N VAL A 133 16.34 -22.12 45.68
CA VAL A 133 15.61 -23.16 46.44
C VAL A 133 16.24 -24.54 46.24
N TYR A 134 16.67 -24.86 45.02
CA TYR A 134 17.34 -26.13 44.73
C TYR A 134 18.71 -26.22 45.40
N GLU A 135 19.52 -25.16 45.33
CA GLU A 135 20.83 -25.08 46.00
C GLU A 135 20.70 -25.28 47.52
N ALA A 136 19.79 -24.54 48.17
CA ALA A 136 19.54 -24.69 49.60
C ALA A 136 19.10 -26.11 49.97
N ARG A 137 18.27 -26.75 49.13
CA ARG A 137 17.80 -28.12 49.35
C ARG A 137 18.91 -29.15 49.16
N ASP A 138 19.79 -28.96 48.18
CA ASP A 138 20.92 -29.87 47.96
C ASP A 138 21.97 -29.74 49.06
N GLU A 139 22.26 -28.53 49.55
CA GLU A 139 23.08 -28.32 50.74
C GLU A 139 22.47 -29.00 51.97
N GLN A 140 21.16 -28.85 52.20
CA GLN A 140 20.46 -29.52 53.28
C GLN A 140 20.57 -31.04 53.19
N ARG A 141 20.35 -31.63 52.00
CA ARG A 141 20.48 -33.07 51.77
C ARG A 141 21.90 -33.57 52.01
N ALA A 142 22.90 -32.83 51.54
CA ALA A 142 24.30 -33.17 51.75
C ALA A 142 24.65 -33.17 53.25
N GLN A 143 24.15 -32.19 54.01
CA GLN A 143 24.34 -32.10 55.45
C GLN A 143 23.63 -33.24 56.21
N GLU A 144 22.38 -33.57 55.83
CA GLU A 144 21.63 -34.68 56.41
C GLU A 144 22.33 -36.02 56.17
N LEU A 145 22.83 -36.26 54.95
CA LEU A 145 23.57 -37.47 54.61
C LEU A 145 24.89 -37.56 55.38
N ALA A 146 25.63 -36.45 55.48
CA ALA A 146 26.88 -36.39 56.24
C ALA A 146 26.65 -36.67 57.73
N SER A 147 25.59 -36.09 58.31
CA SER A 147 25.19 -36.34 59.70
C SER A 147 24.79 -37.79 59.93
N SER A 148 24.00 -38.38 59.03
CA SER A 148 23.56 -39.78 59.09
C SER A 148 24.76 -40.74 59.05
N ARG A 149 25.71 -40.51 58.13
CA ARG A 149 26.94 -41.30 58.03
C ARG A 149 27.82 -41.18 59.28
N ALA A 150 27.93 -39.97 59.85
CA ALA A 150 28.67 -39.77 61.09
C ALA A 150 28.01 -40.51 62.27
N GLU A 151 26.68 -40.52 62.34
CA GLU A 151 25.94 -41.25 63.37
C GLU A 151 26.12 -42.76 63.25
N VAL A 152 26.04 -43.32 62.04
CA VAL A 152 26.36 -44.74 61.77
C VAL A 152 27.76 -45.09 62.27
N LEU A 153 28.77 -44.27 61.97
CA LEU A 153 30.15 -44.50 62.41
C LEU A 153 30.29 -44.47 63.93
N MET A 154 29.68 -43.47 64.58
CA MET A 154 29.72 -43.32 66.04
C MET A 154 29.04 -44.49 66.76
N LYS A 155 27.85 -44.90 66.30
CA LYS A 155 27.10 -46.01 66.88
C LYS A 155 27.78 -47.35 66.63
N SER A 156 28.38 -47.54 65.45
CA SER A 156 29.17 -48.74 65.13
C SER A 156 30.41 -48.84 66.01
N ALA A 157 31.14 -47.75 66.22
CA ALA A 157 32.29 -47.72 67.12
C ALA A 157 31.90 -47.91 68.60
N GLU A 158 30.71 -47.46 69.03
CA GLU A 158 30.18 -47.79 70.36
C GLU A 158 29.86 -49.28 70.48
N LEU A 159 29.20 -49.85 69.47
CA LEU A 159 28.88 -51.28 69.41
C LEU A 159 30.16 -52.14 69.49
N GLU A 160 31.18 -51.81 68.69
CA GLU A 160 32.48 -52.49 68.72
C GLU A 160 33.14 -52.43 70.10
N ARG A 161 33.17 -51.26 70.74
CA ARG A 161 33.72 -51.11 72.10
C ARG A 161 32.96 -51.97 73.12
N THR A 162 31.64 -52.00 73.05
CA THR A 162 30.82 -52.84 73.95
C THR A 162 31.00 -54.33 73.72
N ASN A 163 31.16 -54.75 72.46
CA ASN A 163 31.49 -56.13 72.10
C ASN A 163 32.87 -56.54 72.63
N THR A 164 33.88 -55.69 72.47
CA THR A 164 35.22 -55.94 73.01
C THR A 164 35.19 -56.08 74.52
N ALA A 165 34.52 -55.18 75.24
CA ALA A 165 34.37 -55.27 76.70
C ALA A 165 33.69 -56.57 77.15
N LEU A 166 32.64 -57.01 76.45
CA LEU A 166 31.99 -58.30 76.71
C LEU A 166 32.97 -59.47 76.52
N HIS A 167 33.74 -59.47 75.44
CA HIS A 167 34.71 -60.53 75.15
C HIS A 167 35.86 -60.57 76.18
N GLU A 168 36.36 -59.41 76.60
CA GLU A 168 37.40 -59.31 77.64
C GLU A 168 36.92 -59.88 78.99
N ILE A 169 35.69 -59.56 79.40
CA ILE A 169 35.09 -60.08 80.64
C ILE A 169 34.88 -61.60 80.53
N GLN A 170 34.37 -62.09 79.41
CA GLN A 170 34.20 -63.52 79.17
C GLN A 170 35.54 -64.27 79.22
N ALA A 171 36.58 -63.74 78.57
CA ALA A 171 37.92 -64.32 78.59
C ALA A 171 38.52 -64.33 80.01
N ALA A 172 38.39 -63.23 80.75
CA ALA A 172 38.89 -63.14 82.13
C ALA A 172 38.16 -64.08 83.11
N GLY A 173 36.87 -64.34 82.87
CA GLY A 173 36.07 -65.31 83.62
C GLY A 173 36.48 -66.77 83.36
N LEU A 174 36.97 -67.08 82.15
CA LEU A 174 37.49 -68.40 81.79
C LEU A 174 38.87 -68.68 82.41
N VAL A 175 39.72 -67.66 82.52
CA VAL A 175 41.08 -67.80 83.09
C VAL A 175 41.06 -67.93 84.62
N ARG A 176 40.07 -67.35 85.30
CA ARG A 176 39.93 -67.38 86.76
C ARG A 176 38.87 -68.40 87.17
N SER A 177 39.29 -69.65 87.41
CA SER A 177 38.43 -70.79 87.77
C SER A 177 37.51 -70.55 88.98
N GLU A 178 37.89 -69.66 89.90
CA GLU A 178 37.09 -69.26 91.08
C GLU A 178 35.94 -68.29 90.75
N CYS A 179 35.97 -67.64 89.59
CA CYS A 179 34.98 -66.63 89.17
C CYS A 179 33.97 -67.12 88.12
N GLY A 180 34.08 -68.37 87.65
CA GLY A 180 33.22 -68.93 86.59
C GLY A 180 31.72 -69.01 86.93
N SER A 181 31.34 -68.77 88.19
CA SER A 181 29.94 -68.71 88.66
C SER A 181 29.66 -67.49 89.54
N CYS A 182 30.47 -66.43 89.43
CA CYS A 182 30.25 -65.20 90.18
C CYS A 182 28.97 -64.49 89.69
N PRO A 183 27.97 -64.28 90.56
CA PRO A 183 26.69 -63.69 90.15
C PRO A 183 26.84 -62.25 89.63
N VAL A 184 27.81 -61.49 90.15
CA VAL A 184 28.09 -60.10 89.72
C VAL A 184 28.60 -60.06 88.27
N LEU A 185 29.56 -60.92 87.93
CA LEU A 185 30.08 -61.02 86.55
C LEU A 185 29.00 -61.50 85.58
N GLN A 186 28.13 -62.40 86.02
CA GLN A 186 27.06 -62.92 85.18
C GLN A 186 25.97 -61.87 84.91
N GLU A 187 25.71 -60.98 85.87
CA GLU A 187 24.84 -59.83 85.68
C GLU A 187 25.44 -58.81 84.69
N GLU A 188 26.73 -58.50 84.84
CA GLU A 188 27.44 -57.56 83.94
C GLU A 188 27.48 -58.07 82.49
N ILE A 189 27.73 -59.36 82.29
CA ILE A 189 27.63 -60.02 80.98
C ILE A 189 26.22 -59.86 80.39
N GLN A 190 25.16 -60.07 81.18
CA GLN A 190 23.78 -59.91 80.70
C GLN A 190 23.45 -58.46 80.34
N VAL A 191 23.95 -57.48 81.11
CA VAL A 191 23.77 -56.05 80.84
C VAL A 191 24.46 -55.67 79.53
N LEU A 192 25.72 -56.09 79.33
CA LEU A 192 26.45 -55.85 78.09
C LEU A 192 25.76 -56.51 76.89
N GLN A 193 25.29 -57.76 77.02
CA GLN A 193 24.53 -58.44 75.97
C GLN A 193 23.23 -57.71 75.62
N ARG A 194 22.51 -57.17 76.60
CA ARG A 194 21.32 -56.33 76.36
C ARG A 194 21.69 -55.03 75.65
N ARG A 195 22.79 -54.39 76.04
CA ARG A 195 23.29 -53.16 75.41
C ARG A 195 23.72 -53.39 73.96
N ILE A 196 24.45 -54.48 73.68
CA ILE A 196 24.87 -54.88 72.33
C ILE A 196 23.65 -55.05 71.44
N ARG A 197 22.64 -55.85 71.84
CA ARG A 197 21.40 -56.03 71.05
C ARG A 197 20.68 -54.72 70.74
N ALA A 198 20.62 -53.80 71.71
CA ALA A 198 20.01 -52.49 71.51
C ALA A 198 20.83 -51.62 70.53
N LEU A 199 22.17 -51.65 70.64
CA LEU A 199 23.07 -50.94 69.73
C LEU A 199 23.02 -51.53 68.31
N GLU A 200 22.99 -52.85 68.15
CA GLU A 200 22.82 -53.53 66.85
C GLU A 200 21.53 -53.08 66.15
N THR A 201 20.42 -53.01 66.89
CA THR A 201 19.14 -52.53 66.35
C THR A 201 19.24 -51.07 65.93
N THR A 202 19.90 -50.24 66.74
CA THR A 202 20.09 -48.80 66.45
C THR A 202 20.96 -48.60 65.22
N VAL A 203 22.12 -49.27 65.14
CA VAL A 203 23.02 -49.22 63.99
C VAL A 203 22.30 -49.69 62.72
N SER A 204 21.55 -50.79 62.78
CA SER A 204 20.79 -51.27 61.63
C SER A 204 19.76 -50.25 61.14
N ASN A 205 19.05 -49.57 62.04
CA ASN A 205 18.10 -48.52 61.67
C ASN A 205 18.80 -47.32 61.02
N GLU A 206 19.94 -46.87 61.54
CA GLU A 206 20.69 -45.75 60.98
C GLU A 206 21.35 -46.10 59.63
N VAL A 207 21.80 -47.34 59.44
CA VAL A 207 22.29 -47.84 58.15
C VAL A 207 21.15 -47.82 57.13
N ASN A 208 19.99 -48.39 57.44
CA ASN A 208 18.83 -48.39 56.55
C ASN A 208 18.39 -46.96 56.19
N ARG A 209 18.40 -46.04 57.16
CA ARG A 209 18.11 -44.62 56.94
C ARG A 209 19.11 -44.00 55.97
N THR A 210 20.40 -44.25 56.17
CA THR A 210 21.48 -43.71 55.33
C THR A 210 21.38 -44.24 53.91
N GLU A 211 21.19 -45.55 53.74
CA GLU A 211 20.99 -46.19 52.42
C GLU A 211 19.77 -45.61 51.68
N GLY A 212 18.68 -45.32 52.39
CA GLY A 212 17.50 -44.66 51.82
C GLY A 212 17.78 -43.25 51.30
N LEU A 213 18.59 -42.46 52.04
CA LEU A 213 19.01 -41.13 51.60
C LEU A 213 19.92 -41.20 50.37
N GLU A 214 20.85 -42.17 50.33
CA GLU A 214 21.75 -42.38 49.18
C GLU A 214 20.97 -42.80 47.93
N ALA A 215 19.99 -43.68 48.06
CA ALA A 215 19.10 -44.07 46.96
C ALA A 215 18.31 -42.87 46.43
N SER A 216 17.73 -42.05 47.30
CA SER A 216 16.98 -40.85 46.90
C SER A 216 17.87 -39.83 46.17
N LEU A 217 19.13 -39.67 46.60
CA LEU A 217 20.10 -38.81 45.92
C LEU A 217 20.46 -39.35 44.52
N ALA A 218 20.64 -40.67 44.39
CA ALA A 218 20.92 -41.31 43.11
C ALA A 218 19.75 -41.16 42.12
N GLU A 219 18.51 -41.30 42.59
CA GLU A 219 17.30 -41.03 41.80
C GLU A 219 17.23 -39.58 41.34
N ALA A 220 17.46 -38.62 42.25
CA ALA A 220 17.49 -37.20 41.91
C ALA A 220 18.56 -36.88 40.86
N GLY A 221 19.76 -37.46 40.97
CA GLY A 221 20.82 -37.31 39.97
C GLY A 221 20.44 -37.88 38.60
N ASN A 222 19.72 -39.01 38.57
CA ASN A 222 19.20 -39.55 37.32
C ASN A 222 18.15 -38.64 36.68
N SER A 223 17.21 -38.10 37.47
CA SER A 223 16.22 -37.14 36.99
C SER A 223 16.86 -35.87 36.46
N LEU A 224 17.88 -35.33 37.15
CA LEU A 224 18.63 -34.17 36.69
C LEU A 224 19.28 -34.42 35.33
N ARG A 225 19.96 -35.57 35.17
CA ARG A 225 20.60 -35.94 33.89
C ARG A 225 19.61 -36.03 32.73
N VAL A 226 18.41 -36.59 32.98
CA VAL A 226 17.34 -36.62 31.96
C VAL A 226 16.86 -35.20 31.64
N SER A 227 16.65 -34.36 32.66
CA SER A 227 16.25 -32.98 32.48
C SER A 227 17.29 -32.18 31.68
N GLU A 228 18.58 -32.32 31.99
CA GLU A 228 19.68 -31.69 31.25
C GLU A 228 19.77 -32.13 29.79
N GLN A 229 19.49 -33.41 29.52
CA GLN A 229 19.42 -33.90 28.16
C GLN A 229 18.25 -33.26 27.40
N CYS A 230 17.05 -33.25 27.99
CA CYS A 230 15.88 -32.62 27.38
C CYS A 230 16.08 -31.12 27.14
N THR A 231 16.73 -30.40 28.07
CA THR A 231 17.03 -28.98 27.88
C THR A 231 18.05 -28.75 26.76
N ARG A 232 19.08 -29.61 26.63
CA ARG A 232 19.99 -29.55 25.47
C ARG A 232 19.27 -29.75 24.16
N GLU A 233 18.44 -30.78 24.05
CA GLU A 233 17.66 -31.08 22.84
C GLU A 233 16.73 -29.89 22.49
N ALA A 234 16.08 -29.28 23.48
CA ALA A 234 15.26 -28.09 23.27
C ALA A 234 16.07 -26.87 22.81
N VAL A 235 17.26 -26.63 23.37
CA VAL A 235 18.15 -25.54 22.94
C VAL A 235 18.62 -25.75 21.50
N GLU A 236 19.02 -26.96 21.15
CA GLU A 236 19.42 -27.30 19.77
C GLU A 236 18.28 -27.08 18.78
N GLN A 237 17.05 -27.44 19.15
CA GLN A 237 15.87 -27.18 18.34
C GLN A 237 15.61 -25.67 18.15
N LEU A 238 15.66 -24.89 19.24
CA LEU A 238 15.49 -23.43 19.16
C LEU A 238 16.59 -22.76 18.32
N ASP A 239 17.82 -23.24 18.41
CA ASP A 239 18.92 -22.76 17.58
C ASP A 239 18.69 -23.08 16.10
N HIS A 240 18.18 -24.28 15.79
CA HIS A 240 17.81 -24.65 14.43
C HIS A 240 16.70 -23.75 13.89
N GLU A 241 15.61 -23.57 14.64
CA GLU A 241 14.49 -22.70 14.27
C GLU A 241 14.94 -21.25 14.07
N ARG A 242 15.81 -20.72 14.94
CA ARG A 242 16.40 -19.38 14.78
C ARG A 242 17.13 -19.24 13.45
N VAL A 243 17.95 -20.22 13.08
CA VAL A 243 18.69 -20.20 11.81
C VAL A 243 17.72 -20.24 10.62
N GLN A 244 16.68 -21.08 10.68
CA GLN A 244 15.65 -21.15 9.63
C GLN A 244 14.93 -19.80 9.47
N PHE A 245 14.53 -19.16 10.56
CA PHE A 245 13.90 -17.84 10.51
C PHE A 245 14.84 -16.77 9.97
N GLN A 246 16.13 -16.81 10.30
CA GLN A 246 17.11 -15.87 9.76
C GLN A 246 17.29 -16.04 8.24
N LEU A 247 17.36 -17.28 7.75
CA LEU A 247 17.45 -17.56 6.32
C LEU A 247 16.18 -17.10 5.59
N ALA A 248 15.00 -17.42 6.12
CA ALA A 248 13.72 -16.97 5.56
C ALA A 248 13.63 -15.44 5.51
N LEU A 249 14.11 -14.74 6.55
CA LEU A 249 14.16 -13.28 6.56
C LEU A 249 15.09 -12.72 5.48
N GLN A 250 16.26 -13.32 5.27
CA GLN A 250 17.19 -12.91 4.21
C GLN A 250 16.61 -13.15 2.81
N GLU A 251 15.95 -14.28 2.61
CA GLU A 251 15.28 -14.61 1.35
C GLU A 251 14.15 -13.61 1.06
N GLN A 252 13.33 -13.29 2.06
CA GLN A 252 12.28 -12.27 1.95
C GLN A 252 12.85 -10.88 1.65
N GLN A 253 13.95 -10.49 2.28
CA GLN A 253 14.61 -9.21 2.00
C GLN A 253 15.12 -9.15 0.55
N LYS A 254 15.72 -10.25 0.06
CA LYS A 254 16.18 -10.34 -1.33
C LYS A 254 15.02 -10.29 -2.31
N SER A 255 13.97 -11.08 -2.07
CA SER A 255 12.76 -11.09 -2.89
C SER A 255 12.10 -9.71 -2.95
N ARG A 256 12.04 -8.99 -1.82
CA ARG A 256 11.53 -7.62 -1.76
C ARG A 256 12.37 -6.66 -2.63
N LEU A 257 13.70 -6.72 -2.52
CA LEU A 257 14.59 -5.88 -3.33
C LEU A 257 14.46 -6.16 -4.83
N ASP A 258 14.32 -7.44 -5.21
CA ASP A 258 14.12 -7.82 -6.61
C ASP A 258 12.75 -7.34 -7.12
N LEU A 259 11.70 -7.42 -6.29
CA LEU A 259 10.38 -6.88 -6.62
C LEU A 259 10.43 -5.35 -6.77
N GLU A 260 11.04 -4.63 -5.84
CA GLU A 260 11.23 -3.17 -5.93
C GLU A 260 11.89 -2.79 -7.25
N ARG A 261 13.03 -3.41 -7.59
CA ARG A 261 13.73 -3.17 -8.87
C ARG A 261 12.86 -3.45 -10.10
N THR A 262 12.19 -4.60 -10.15
CA THR A 262 11.34 -4.96 -11.31
C THR A 262 10.14 -4.02 -11.46
N THR A 263 9.57 -3.55 -10.35
CA THR A 263 8.49 -2.55 -10.38
C THR A 263 8.98 -1.18 -10.83
N GLU A 264 10.14 -0.73 -10.33
CA GLU A 264 10.77 0.53 -10.77
C GLU A 264 11.11 0.50 -12.27
N ASP A 265 11.66 -0.60 -12.76
CA ASP A 265 11.97 -0.79 -14.18
C ASP A 265 10.69 -0.78 -15.04
N ARG A 266 9.63 -1.48 -14.61
CA ARG A 266 8.32 -1.42 -15.30
C ARG A 266 7.75 -0.02 -15.34
N VAL A 267 7.80 0.71 -14.23
CA VAL A 267 7.31 2.10 -14.16
C VAL A 267 8.12 2.98 -15.10
N ARG A 268 9.45 2.83 -15.12
CA ARG A 268 10.33 3.56 -16.04
C ARG A 268 9.97 3.29 -17.49
N VAL A 269 9.76 2.03 -17.88
CA VAL A 269 9.34 1.65 -19.23
C VAL A 269 7.99 2.31 -19.58
N MET A 270 6.99 2.23 -18.69
CA MET A 270 5.68 2.86 -18.92
C MET A 270 5.78 4.38 -19.12
N ILE A 271 6.64 5.06 -18.36
CA ILE A 271 6.88 6.50 -18.53
C ILE A 271 7.46 6.76 -19.93
N THR A 272 8.52 6.04 -20.32
CA THR A 272 9.16 6.22 -21.63
C THR A 272 8.23 5.90 -22.80
N GLU A 273 7.36 4.89 -22.68
CA GLU A 273 6.34 4.57 -23.70
C GLU A 273 5.26 5.66 -23.80
N ARG A 274 4.86 6.25 -22.68
CA ARG A 274 3.88 7.34 -22.67
C ARG A 274 4.46 8.60 -23.32
N GLU A 275 5.71 8.90 -23.01
CA GLU A 275 6.44 10.03 -23.63
C GLU A 275 6.62 9.84 -25.14
N SER A 276 6.99 8.64 -25.59
CA SER A 276 7.18 8.36 -27.02
C SER A 276 5.88 8.40 -27.81
N LYS A 277 4.79 7.80 -27.29
CA LYS A 277 3.45 7.88 -27.90
C LYS A 277 2.95 9.31 -27.98
N GLY A 278 3.11 10.10 -26.91
CA GLY A 278 2.77 11.52 -26.92
C GLY A 278 3.57 12.30 -27.97
N ALA A 279 4.86 12.01 -28.12
CA ALA A 279 5.69 12.64 -29.16
C ALA A 279 5.23 12.26 -30.58
N GLU A 280 4.84 11.00 -30.80
CA GLU A 280 4.31 10.53 -32.09
C GLU A 280 2.98 11.20 -32.46
N GLU A 281 2.04 11.29 -31.50
CA GLU A 281 0.77 11.99 -31.69
C GLU A 281 0.97 13.47 -32.04
N VAL A 282 1.89 14.16 -31.36
CA VAL A 282 2.23 15.56 -31.65
C VAL A 282 2.83 15.72 -33.06
N LEU A 283 3.68 14.79 -33.50
CA LEU A 283 4.26 14.82 -34.85
C LEU A 283 3.22 14.57 -35.95
N LEU A 284 2.29 13.65 -35.72
CA LEU A 284 1.17 13.39 -36.64
C LEU A 284 0.29 14.63 -36.78
N GLU A 285 -0.11 15.25 -35.67
CA GLU A 285 -0.96 16.44 -35.70
C GLU A 285 -0.25 17.62 -36.35
N ARG A 286 1.06 17.80 -36.09
CA ARG A 286 1.87 18.82 -36.76
C ARG A 286 1.89 18.63 -38.28
N THR A 287 2.08 17.39 -38.74
CA THR A 287 2.13 17.07 -40.17
C THR A 287 0.77 17.34 -40.84
N ARG A 288 -0.32 17.00 -40.15
CA ARG A 288 -1.68 17.32 -40.60
C ARG A 288 -1.89 18.83 -40.73
N VAL A 289 -1.56 19.59 -39.69
CA VAL A 289 -1.69 21.06 -39.70
C VAL A 289 -0.84 21.70 -40.80
N GLU A 290 0.37 21.19 -41.04
CA GLU A 290 1.24 21.66 -42.12
C GLU A 290 0.63 21.38 -43.51
N ALA A 291 -0.02 20.21 -43.69
CA ALA A 291 -0.73 19.88 -44.93
C ALA A 291 -1.96 20.77 -45.15
N GLU A 292 -2.80 20.96 -44.12
CA GLU A 292 -3.97 21.86 -44.17
C GLU A 292 -3.55 23.30 -44.49
N ARG A 293 -2.44 23.78 -43.90
CA ARG A 293 -1.86 25.10 -44.23
C ARG A 293 -1.39 25.19 -45.68
N GLY A 294 -0.77 24.14 -46.20
CA GLY A 294 -0.36 24.07 -47.61
C GLY A 294 -1.57 24.18 -48.55
N GLN A 295 -2.64 23.46 -48.24
CA GLN A 295 -3.89 23.50 -49.00
C GLN A 295 -4.53 24.90 -48.98
N LEU A 296 -4.61 25.54 -47.81
CA LEU A 296 -5.10 26.92 -47.68
C LEU A 296 -4.24 27.92 -48.47
N THR A 297 -2.93 27.68 -48.57
CA THR A 297 -2.03 28.54 -49.35
C THR A 297 -2.30 28.43 -50.84
N LEU A 298 -2.52 27.21 -51.35
CA LEU A 298 -2.91 26.98 -52.74
C LEU A 298 -4.29 27.60 -53.05
N GLU A 299 -5.25 27.44 -52.15
CA GLU A 299 -6.58 28.04 -52.30
C GLU A 299 -6.51 29.58 -52.30
N ARG A 300 -5.69 30.17 -51.43
CA ARG A 300 -5.42 31.62 -51.46
C ARG A 300 -4.83 32.07 -52.80
N ALA A 301 -3.83 31.37 -53.30
CA ALA A 301 -3.22 31.70 -54.60
C ALA A 301 -4.24 31.60 -55.75
N ALA A 302 -5.09 30.57 -55.75
CA ALA A 302 -6.16 30.42 -56.73
C ALA A 302 -7.20 31.56 -56.63
N ASN A 303 -7.57 31.96 -55.42
CA ASN A 303 -8.48 33.07 -55.19
C ASN A 303 -7.87 34.42 -55.61
N GLU A 304 -6.57 34.63 -55.37
CA GLU A 304 -5.84 35.81 -55.85
C GLU A 304 -5.82 35.87 -57.38
N GLU A 305 -5.65 34.74 -58.07
CA GLU A 305 -5.73 34.67 -59.53
C GLU A 305 -7.14 35.03 -60.05
N VAL A 306 -8.19 34.51 -59.40
CA VAL A 306 -9.58 34.88 -59.73
C VAL A 306 -9.82 36.38 -59.53
N LEU A 307 -9.34 36.95 -58.42
CA LEU A 307 -9.45 38.39 -58.17
C LEU A 307 -8.71 39.20 -59.24
N ALA A 308 -7.50 38.79 -59.65
CA ALA A 308 -6.75 39.46 -60.71
C ALA A 308 -7.53 39.48 -62.03
N ARG A 309 -8.16 38.36 -62.41
CA ARG A 309 -9.02 38.27 -63.61
C ARG A 309 -10.26 39.17 -63.50
N ILE A 310 -10.86 39.26 -62.31
CA ILE A 310 -11.98 40.17 -62.07
C ILE A 310 -11.54 41.63 -62.25
N PHE A 311 -10.39 42.02 -61.69
CA PHE A 311 -9.86 43.39 -61.85
C PHE A 311 -9.54 43.72 -63.30
N GLU A 312 -8.95 42.80 -64.05
CA GLU A 312 -8.71 42.97 -65.49
C GLU A 312 -10.03 43.10 -66.27
N GLY A 313 -11.02 42.26 -65.96
CA GLY A 313 -12.35 42.34 -66.56
C GLY A 313 -13.04 43.69 -66.29
N LEU A 314 -12.94 44.20 -65.06
CA LEU A 314 -13.47 45.52 -64.69
C LEU A 314 -12.74 46.65 -65.43
N ALA A 315 -11.42 46.59 -65.57
CA ALA A 315 -10.65 47.59 -66.32
C ALA A 315 -11.01 47.59 -67.81
N ASN A 316 -11.17 46.41 -68.42
CA ASN A 316 -11.62 46.27 -69.80
C ASN A 316 -13.06 46.79 -69.99
N GLN A 317 -13.95 46.54 -69.02
CA GLN A 317 -15.31 47.07 -69.03
C GLN A 317 -15.31 48.61 -68.98
N ASP A 318 -14.48 49.22 -68.13
CA ASP A 318 -14.32 50.68 -68.04
C ASP A 318 -13.81 51.28 -69.37
N ALA A 319 -12.81 50.64 -70.00
CA ALA A 319 -12.30 51.05 -71.30
C ALA A 319 -13.36 50.96 -72.41
N ASN A 320 -14.13 49.86 -72.45
CA ASN A 320 -15.22 49.68 -73.41
C ASN A 320 -16.34 50.71 -73.20
N MET A 321 -16.64 51.08 -71.95
CA MET A 321 -17.63 52.11 -71.63
C MET A 321 -17.21 53.46 -72.22
N ARG A 322 -15.94 53.86 -72.03
CA ARG A 322 -15.41 55.10 -72.61
C ARG A 322 -15.48 55.11 -74.15
N LEU A 323 -15.13 54.00 -74.80
CA LEU A 323 -15.25 53.88 -76.26
C LEU A 323 -16.70 54.01 -76.74
N LEU A 324 -17.65 53.45 -75.99
CA LEU A 324 -19.08 53.60 -76.30
C LEU A 324 -19.54 55.04 -76.09
N GLU A 325 -19.11 55.70 -75.01
CA GLU A 325 -19.40 57.12 -74.75
C GLU A 325 -18.84 58.02 -75.88
N ASP A 326 -17.59 57.81 -76.31
CA ASP A 326 -16.97 58.52 -77.42
C ASP A 326 -17.72 58.28 -78.75
N ALA A 327 -18.11 57.03 -79.02
CA ALA A 327 -18.87 56.68 -80.23
C ALA A 327 -20.28 57.28 -80.23
N GLU A 328 -20.96 57.32 -79.08
CA GLU A 328 -22.24 58.01 -78.93
C GLU A 328 -22.10 59.53 -79.14
N GLU A 329 -21.02 60.14 -78.64
CA GLU A 329 -20.73 61.55 -78.86
C GLU A 329 -20.46 61.85 -80.33
N GLN A 330 -19.71 60.98 -81.02
CA GLN A 330 -19.49 61.08 -82.46
C GLN A 330 -20.79 60.95 -83.25
N LEU A 331 -21.65 59.97 -82.92
CA LEU A 331 -22.95 59.81 -83.57
C LEU A 331 -23.88 61.01 -83.32
N ARG A 332 -23.85 61.60 -82.11
CA ARG A 332 -24.57 62.85 -81.82
C ARG A 332 -24.09 63.99 -82.70
N SER A 333 -22.76 64.18 -82.80
CA SER A 333 -22.15 65.19 -83.67
C SER A 333 -22.48 64.98 -85.15
N ASP A 334 -22.37 63.76 -85.65
CA ASP A 334 -22.71 63.40 -87.03
C ASP A 334 -24.18 63.67 -87.32
N ARG A 335 -25.09 63.34 -86.39
CA ARG A 335 -26.52 63.64 -86.50
C ARG A 335 -26.77 65.14 -86.54
N GLU A 336 -26.17 65.92 -85.66
CA GLU A 336 -26.28 67.39 -85.65
C GLU A 336 -25.76 68.00 -86.97
N ASN A 337 -24.63 67.51 -87.49
CA ASN A 337 -24.09 67.90 -88.78
C ASN A 337 -25.05 67.52 -89.94
N HIS A 338 -25.66 66.34 -89.88
CA HIS A 338 -26.64 65.89 -90.88
C HIS A 338 -27.93 66.72 -90.83
N GLU A 339 -28.44 67.01 -89.63
CA GLU A 339 -29.58 67.91 -89.41
C GLU A 339 -29.26 69.32 -89.92
N ALA A 340 -28.05 69.84 -89.68
CA ALA A 340 -27.59 71.12 -90.21
C ALA A 340 -27.51 71.10 -91.76
N MET A 341 -26.96 70.03 -92.35
CA MET A 341 -26.96 69.84 -93.81
C MET A 341 -28.36 69.79 -94.40
N LEU A 342 -29.27 69.03 -93.79
CA LEU A 342 -30.67 68.93 -94.23
C LEU A 342 -31.37 70.28 -94.11
N ALA A 343 -31.19 71.01 -93.00
CA ALA A 343 -31.71 72.36 -92.84
C ALA A 343 -31.20 73.31 -93.95
N GLN A 344 -29.92 73.18 -94.33
CA GLN A 344 -29.31 73.94 -95.41
C GLN A 344 -29.88 73.54 -96.78
N ALA A 345 -30.11 72.25 -97.04
CA ALA A 345 -30.72 71.74 -98.27
C ALA A 345 -32.20 72.15 -98.41
N TYR A 346 -32.98 72.09 -97.34
CA TYR A 346 -34.35 72.61 -97.31
C TYR A 346 -34.40 74.13 -97.52
N ALA A 347 -33.43 74.88 -96.97
CA ALA A 347 -33.29 76.32 -97.22
C ALA A 347 -32.88 76.67 -98.66
N GLN A 348 -32.36 75.71 -99.43
CA GLN A 348 -32.07 75.84 -100.86
C GLN A 348 -33.28 75.48 -101.73
N LEU A 349 -34.06 74.46 -101.36
CA LEU A 349 -35.29 74.07 -102.06
C LEU A 349 -36.43 75.09 -101.91
N GLY A 350 -36.48 75.84 -100.80
CA GLY A 350 -37.42 76.97 -100.63
C GLY A 350 -37.09 78.23 -101.45
N ARG A 351 -36.05 78.21 -102.30
CA ARG A 351 -35.66 79.30 -103.21
C ARG A 351 -35.86 78.96 -104.69
N GLN A 352 -36.45 77.82 -105.01
CA GLN A 352 -37.03 77.51 -106.32
C GLN A 352 -38.53 77.81 -106.28
#